data_AF-A0A800MN77-F1
#
_entry.id   AF-A0A800MN77-F1
#
_cell.length_a   1.000
_cell.length_b   1.000
_cell.length_c   1.000
_cell.angle_alpha   90.00
_cell.angle_beta   90.00
_cell.angle_gamma   90.00
#
_symmetry.space_group_name_H-M   'P 1'
#
loop_
_entity.id
_entity.type
_entity.pdbx_description
1 polymer ?
#
loop_
_entity_poly.entity_id
_entity_poly.type
_entity_poly.pdbx_seq_one_letter_code
_entity_poly.pdbx_strand_id
1 'polypeptide(L)'
;MANHWGTLKNIRQSSVDEAQAACLSQQKLLADTEASIQSLDGYINDYHSELMNAEQNSALLDVIIRLREFIQQLYDMKKAQRQKSLQLQQEMHQKQQHLNTCLTELKVIEKIEEREKEALQAFRDYQEMRENEEIARQVFLTHRDGG
;
A
#
# COMPACT_ATOMS: atom_id res chain seq x y z
N MET A 1 -33.27 2.61 -5.24
CA MET A 1 -32.08 1.95 -5.79
C MET A 1 -30.96 2.14 -4.79
N ALA A 2 -30.49 1.08 -4.14
CA ALA A 2 -29.28 1.18 -3.32
C ALA A 2 -28.16 1.71 -4.24
N ASN A 3 -27.52 2.81 -3.84
CA ASN A 3 -26.65 3.61 -4.70
C ASN A 3 -25.50 2.74 -5.21
N HIS A 4 -25.53 2.30 -6.47
CA HIS A 4 -24.56 1.38 -7.08
C HIS A 4 -23.11 1.85 -6.85
N TRP A 5 -22.90 3.17 -6.87
CA TRP A 5 -21.64 3.83 -6.54
C TRP A 5 -21.18 3.60 -5.11
N GLY A 6 -22.10 3.57 -4.15
CA GLY A 6 -21.79 3.24 -2.75
C GLY A 6 -21.22 1.84 -2.61
N THR A 7 -21.85 0.84 -3.24
CA THR A 7 -21.34 -0.54 -3.26
C THR A 7 -19.99 -0.63 -3.95
N LEU A 8 -19.83 0.02 -5.11
CA LEU A 8 -18.58 -0.03 -5.86
C LEU A 8 -17.42 0.64 -5.12
N LYS A 9 -17.65 1.79 -4.49
CA LYS A 9 -16.65 2.47 -3.64
C LYS A 9 -16.25 1.62 -2.45
N ASN A 10 -17.21 0.98 -1.76
CA ASN A 10 -16.90 0.11 -0.63
C ASN A 10 -16.01 -1.07 -1.04
N ILE A 11 -16.29 -1.70 -2.20
CA ILE A 11 -15.45 -2.78 -2.73
C ILE A 11 -14.02 -2.27 -3.01
N ARG A 12 -13.89 -1.11 -3.66
CA ARG A 12 -12.58 -0.54 -3.99
C ARG A 12 -11.82 -0.04 -2.77
N GLN A 13 -12.51 0.51 -1.78
CA GLN A 13 -11.91 0.87 -0.50
C GLN A 13 -11.38 -0.39 0.20
N SER A 14 -12.13 -1.50 0.22
CA SER A 14 -11.63 -2.77 0.74
C SER A 14 -10.35 -3.22 0.01
N SER A 15 -10.28 -3.09 -1.32
CA SER A 15 -9.07 -3.41 -2.07
C SER A 15 -7.88 -2.51 -1.71
N VAL A 16 -8.12 -1.22 -1.46
CA VAL A 16 -7.09 -0.29 -0.97
C VAL A 16 -6.61 -0.71 0.42
N ASP A 17 -7.54 -1.03 1.32
CA ASP A 17 -7.22 -1.42 2.70
C ASP A 17 -6.42 -2.73 2.73
N GLU A 18 -6.79 -3.71 1.89
CA GLU A 18 -6.05 -4.97 1.71
C GLU A 18 -4.63 -4.74 1.16
N ALA A 19 -4.49 -3.91 0.11
CA ALA A 19 -3.19 -3.57 -0.46
C ALA A 19 -2.31 -2.81 0.54
N GLN A 20 -2.90 -1.92 1.33
CA GLN A 20 -2.21 -1.16 2.36
C GLN A 20 -1.75 -2.08 3.50
N ALA A 21 -2.60 -3.00 3.96
CA ALA A 21 -2.22 -4.01 4.94
C ALA A 21 -1.07 -4.90 4.44
N ALA A 22 -1.08 -5.28 3.15
CA ALA A 22 -0.01 -6.04 2.53
C ALA A 22 1.34 -5.27 2.50
N CYS A 23 1.30 -3.96 2.23
CA CYS A 23 2.48 -3.08 2.32
C CYS A 23 3.02 -2.99 3.75
N LEU A 24 2.16 -2.78 4.75
CA LEU A 24 2.57 -2.69 6.15
C LEU A 24 3.19 -4.00 6.66
N SER A 25 2.59 -5.14 6.30
CA SER A 25 3.12 -6.47 6.61
C SER A 25 4.52 -6.67 5.99
N GLN A 26 4.70 -6.27 4.73
CA GLN A 26 6.00 -6.34 4.06
C GLN A 26 7.04 -5.43 4.71
N GLN A 27 6.66 -4.22 5.08
CA GLN A 27 7.54 -3.26 5.74
C GLN A 27 8.03 -3.80 7.09
N LYS A 28 7.15 -4.47 7.85
CA LYS A 28 7.52 -5.16 9.08
C LYS A 28 8.54 -6.27 8.83
N LEU A 29 8.30 -7.13 7.83
CA LEU A 29 9.22 -8.21 7.46
C LEU A 29 10.61 -7.67 7.06
N LEU A 30 10.66 -6.54 6.36
CA LEU A 30 11.90 -5.84 6.03
C LEU A 30 12.63 -5.36 7.28
N ALA A 31 11.93 -4.66 8.17
CA ALA A 31 12.52 -4.18 9.43
C ALA A 31 13.05 -5.32 10.30
N ASP A 32 12.30 -6.42 10.43
CA ASP A 32 12.72 -7.62 11.18
C ASP A 32 13.97 -8.25 10.54
N THR A 33 14.03 -8.26 9.20
CA THR A 33 15.17 -8.79 8.44
C THR A 33 16.42 -7.92 8.63
N GLU A 34 16.27 -6.60 8.64
CA GLU A 34 17.35 -5.64 8.89
C GLU A 34 17.87 -5.73 10.33
N ALA A 35 16.99 -5.84 11.31
CA ALA A 35 17.36 -6.05 12.71
C ALA A 35 18.13 -7.38 12.91
N SER A 36 17.73 -8.44 12.20
CA SER A 36 18.46 -9.71 12.18
C SER A 36 19.87 -9.56 11.59
N ILE A 37 20.04 -8.78 10.51
CA ILE A 37 21.37 -8.48 9.95
C ILE A 37 22.24 -7.73 10.96
N GLN A 38 21.69 -6.73 11.65
CA GLN A 38 22.40 -5.97 12.67
C GLN A 38 22.82 -6.85 13.86
N SER A 39 21.97 -7.79 14.26
CA SER A 39 22.29 -8.74 15.32
C SER A 39 23.43 -9.68 14.90
N LEU A 40 23.43 -10.17 13.66
CA LEU A 40 24.54 -10.96 13.11
C LEU A 40 25.84 -10.16 13.07
N ASP A 41 25.78 -8.85 12.77
CA ASP A 41 26.93 -7.97 12.85
C ASP A 41 27.50 -7.87 14.27
N GLY A 42 26.64 -7.78 15.28
CA GLY A 42 27.03 -7.85 16.69
C GLY A 42 27.76 -9.15 17.01
N TYR A 43 27.15 -10.30 16.70
CA TYR A 43 27.76 -11.61 16.95
C TYR A 43 29.10 -11.77 16.24
N ILE A 44 29.21 -11.37 14.97
CA ILE A 44 30.48 -11.47 14.23
C ILE A 44 31.59 -10.68 14.94
N ASN A 45 31.30 -9.48 15.45
CA ASN A 45 32.28 -8.68 16.17
C ASN A 45 32.67 -9.28 17.51
N ASP A 46 31.71 -9.85 18.24
CA ASP A 46 31.95 -10.53 19.52
C ASP A 46 32.88 -11.74 19.30
N TYR A 47 32.57 -12.60 18.33
CA TYR A 47 33.38 -13.77 18.01
C TYR A 47 34.75 -13.42 17.41
N HIS A 48 34.87 -12.32 16.67
CA HIS A 48 36.20 -11.80 16.26
C HIS A 48 37.02 -11.37 17.47
N SER A 49 36.40 -10.73 18.46
CA SER A 49 37.08 -10.32 19.69
C SER A 49 37.52 -11.55 20.50
N GLU A 50 36.69 -12.59 20.58
CA GLU A 50 37.04 -13.88 21.18
C GLU A 50 38.19 -14.57 20.44
N LEU A 51 38.18 -14.56 19.10
CA LEU A 51 39.26 -15.11 18.28
C LEU A 51 40.59 -14.41 18.55
N MET A 52 40.59 -13.07 18.56
CA MET A 52 41.80 -12.28 18.84
C MET A 52 42.34 -12.56 20.25
N ASN A 53 41.46 -12.70 21.23
CA ASN A 53 41.83 -13.06 22.60
C ASN A 53 42.42 -14.48 22.68
N ALA A 54 41.79 -15.46 22.01
CA ALA A 54 42.28 -16.84 21.93
C ALA A 54 43.67 -16.93 21.27
N GLU A 55 43.90 -16.15 20.21
CA GLU A 55 45.19 -16.07 19.53
C GLU A 55 46.27 -15.44 20.43
N GLN A 56 45.94 -14.35 21.15
CA GLN A 56 46.88 -13.70 22.08
C GLN A 56 47.26 -14.60 23.26
N ASN A 57 46.31 -15.38 23.78
CA ASN A 57 46.53 -16.26 24.93
C ASN A 57 47.02 -17.67 24.56
N SER A 58 47.46 -17.88 23.31
CA SER A 58 47.98 -19.16 22.84
C SER A 58 47.02 -20.34 23.11
N ALA A 59 45.72 -20.11 22.87
CA ALA A 59 44.71 -21.14 22.99
C ALA A 59 45.02 -22.34 22.06
N LEU A 60 44.42 -23.50 22.34
CA LEU A 60 44.55 -24.68 21.50
C LEU A 60 44.12 -24.37 20.06
N LEU A 61 44.89 -24.88 19.09
CA LEU A 61 44.62 -24.66 17.66
C LEU A 61 43.19 -25.05 17.26
N ASP A 62 42.66 -26.13 17.84
CA ASP A 62 41.27 -26.58 17.60
C ASP A 62 40.23 -25.52 17.97
N VAL A 63 40.48 -24.72 19.01
CA VAL A 63 39.57 -23.63 19.44
C VAL A 63 39.60 -22.51 18.40
N ILE A 64 40.79 -22.13 17.93
CA ILE A 64 40.98 -21.10 16.91
C ILE A 64 40.29 -21.52 15.60
N ILE A 65 40.45 -22.78 15.18
CA ILE A 65 39.80 -23.31 13.96
C ILE A 65 38.28 -23.24 14.09
N ARG A 66 37.70 -23.73 15.21
CA ARG A 66 36.25 -23.70 15.44
C ARG A 66 35.69 -22.27 15.44
N LEU A 67 36.39 -21.33 16.07
CA LEU A 67 35.98 -19.92 16.07
C LEU A 67 35.95 -19.33 14.66
N ARG A 68 36.99 -19.60 13.84
CA ARG A 68 37.04 -19.16 12.44
C ARG A 68 35.92 -19.78 11.60
N GLU A 69 35.66 -21.07 11.77
CA GLU A 69 34.54 -21.76 11.10
C GLU A 69 33.20 -21.15 11.49
N PHE A 70 33.00 -20.87 12.78
CA PHE A 70 31.76 -20.27 13.27
C PHE A 70 31.56 -18.84 12.73
N ILE A 71 32.60 -18.02 12.73
CA ILE A 71 32.58 -16.68 12.12
C ILE A 71 32.21 -16.77 10.63
N GLN A 72 32.78 -17.73 9.90
CA GLN A 72 32.46 -17.94 8.48
C GLN A 72 30.98 -18.31 8.29
N GLN A 73 30.42 -19.18 9.13
CA GLN A 73 28.99 -19.51 9.11
C GLN A 73 28.11 -18.28 9.35
N LEU A 74 28.49 -17.41 10.30
CA LEU A 74 27.78 -16.15 10.54
C LEU A 74 27.81 -15.21 9.33
N TYR A 75 28.95 -15.13 8.61
CA TYR A 75 29.03 -14.36 7.37
C TYR A 75 28.11 -14.92 6.28
N ASP A 76 28.05 -16.25 6.13
CA ASP A 76 27.18 -16.90 5.15
C ASP A 76 25.70 -16.68 5.48
N MET A 77 25.32 -16.81 6.76
CA MET A 77 23.96 -16.47 7.24
C MET A 77 23.62 -15.00 6.96
N LYS A 78 24.55 -14.08 7.26
CA LYS A 78 24.37 -12.65 6.99
C LYS A 78 24.19 -12.36 5.50
N LYS A 79 24.97 -13.03 4.64
CA LYS A 79 24.85 -12.92 3.18
C LYS A 79 23.48 -13.39 2.70
N ALA A 80 23.00 -14.53 3.20
CA ALA A 80 21.66 -15.04 2.90
C ALA A 80 20.56 -14.05 3.35
N GLN A 81 20.69 -13.49 4.55
CA GLN A 81 19.73 -12.52 5.07
C GLN A 81 19.72 -11.21 4.27
N ARG A 82 20.87 -10.75 3.78
CA ARG A 82 20.97 -9.60 2.86
C ARG A 82 20.29 -9.87 1.52
N GLN A 83 20.46 -11.07 0.96
CA GLN A 83 19.78 -11.45 -0.27
C GLN A 83 18.26 -11.49 -0.08
N LYS A 84 17.80 -12.04 1.05
CA LYS A 84 16.38 -12.00 1.43
C LYS A 84 15.86 -10.58 1.56
N SER A 85 16.60 -9.68 2.21
CA SER A 85 16.24 -8.26 2.31
C SER A 85 16.05 -7.63 0.92
N LEU A 86 16.98 -7.87 -0.02
CA LEU A 86 16.86 -7.37 -1.40
C LEU A 86 15.58 -7.89 -2.09
N GLN A 87 15.25 -9.17 -1.94
CA GLN A 87 14.02 -9.75 -2.49
C GLN A 87 12.77 -9.10 -1.88
N LEU A 88 12.75 -8.95 -0.55
CA LEU A 88 11.64 -8.30 0.16
C LEU A 88 11.47 -6.83 -0.26
N GLN A 89 12.56 -6.11 -0.57
CA GLN A 89 12.51 -4.74 -1.08
C GLN A 89 11.90 -4.67 -2.49
N GLN A 90 12.24 -5.62 -3.36
CA GLN A 90 11.63 -5.72 -4.70
C GLN A 90 10.13 -6.00 -4.60
N GLU A 91 9.73 -6.94 -3.74
CA GLU A 91 8.32 -7.24 -3.48
C GLU A 91 7.58 -6.02 -2.88
N MET A 92 8.23 -5.27 -1.98
CA MET A 92 7.64 -4.04 -1.44
C MET A 92 7.36 -3.02 -2.53
N HIS A 93 8.28 -2.86 -3.49
CA HIS A 93 8.06 -1.98 -4.63
C HIS A 93 6.84 -2.40 -5.45
N GLN A 94 6.67 -3.70 -5.73
CA GLN A 94 5.51 -4.22 -6.45
C GLN A 94 4.20 -4.01 -5.68
N LYS A 95 4.19 -4.26 -4.36
CA LYS A 95 3.02 -4.02 -3.50
C LYS A 95 2.66 -2.53 -3.46
N GLN A 96 3.65 -1.65 -3.40
CA GLN A 96 3.42 -0.20 -3.43
C GLN A 96 2.85 0.26 -4.77
N GLN A 97 3.32 -0.30 -5.90
CA GLN A 97 2.73 -0.04 -7.21
C GLN A 97 1.27 -0.48 -7.25
N HIS A 98 0.96 -1.67 -6.74
CA HIS A 98 -0.42 -2.18 -6.68
C HIS A 98 -1.33 -1.29 -5.83
N LEU A 99 -0.87 -0.86 -4.64
CA LEU A 99 -1.61 0.08 -3.79
C LEU A 99 -1.91 1.39 -4.54
N ASN A 100 -0.92 1.94 -5.26
CA ASN A 100 -1.12 3.16 -6.06
C ASN A 100 -2.16 2.95 -7.17
N THR A 101 -2.18 1.78 -7.81
CA THR A 101 -3.23 1.41 -8.78
C THR A 101 -4.60 1.40 -8.11
N CYS A 102 -4.76 0.73 -6.98
CA CYS A 102 -6.04 0.68 -6.25
C CYS A 102 -6.54 2.08 -5.84
N LEU A 103 -5.65 2.94 -5.35
CA LEU A 103 -5.97 4.33 -5.00
C LEU A 103 -6.42 5.14 -6.23
N THR A 104 -5.76 4.92 -7.37
CA THR A 104 -6.12 5.58 -8.63
C THR A 104 -7.48 5.13 -9.13
N GLU A 105 -7.77 3.82 -9.08
CA GLU A 105 -9.08 3.27 -9.44
C GLU A 105 -10.22 3.83 -8.58
N LEU A 106 -10.01 3.90 -7.26
CA LEU A 106 -10.98 4.49 -6.34
C LEU A 106 -11.27 5.96 -6.71
N LYS A 107 -10.22 6.76 -6.94
CA LYS A 107 -10.34 8.16 -7.35
C LYS A 107 -11.06 8.34 -8.69
N VAL A 108 -10.86 7.42 -9.63
CA VAL A 108 -11.59 7.42 -10.91
C VAL A 108 -13.08 7.20 -10.68
N ILE A 109 -13.44 6.25 -9.81
CA ILE A 109 -14.83 5.97 -9.48
C ILE A 109 -15.51 7.16 -8.80
N GLU A 110 -14.84 7.82 -7.86
CA GLU A 110 -15.35 9.04 -7.21
C GLU A 110 -15.66 10.14 -8.23
N LYS A 111 -14.76 10.36 -9.20
CA LYS A 111 -14.97 11.33 -10.27
C LYS A 111 -16.12 10.97 -11.21
N ILE A 112 -16.32 9.69 -11.51
CA ILE A 112 -17.44 9.26 -12.37
C ILE A 112 -18.76 9.46 -11.63
N GLU A 113 -18.82 9.10 -10.34
CA GLU A 113 -20.01 9.33 -9.51
C GLU A 113 -20.35 10.83 -9.42
N GLU A 114 -19.35 11.69 -9.25
CA GLU A 114 -19.54 13.15 -9.21
C GLU A 114 -20.13 13.67 -10.53
N ARG A 115 -19.59 13.26 -11.67
CA ARG A 115 -20.12 13.62 -13.00
C ARG A 115 -21.54 13.13 -13.23
N GLU A 116 -21.88 11.93 -12.75
CA GLU A 116 -23.24 11.42 -12.87
C GLU A 116 -24.21 12.25 -12.02
N LYS A 117 -23.80 12.66 -10.81
CA LYS A 117 -24.61 13.56 -9.97
C LYS A 117 -24.83 14.92 -10.63
N GLU A 118 -23.79 15.51 -11.22
CA GLU A 118 -23.89 16.76 -11.98
C GLU A 118 -24.85 16.62 -13.17
N ALA A 119 -24.74 15.53 -13.95
CA ALA A 119 -25.62 15.28 -15.09
C ALA A 119 -27.08 15.06 -14.65
N LEU A 120 -27.30 14.34 -13.55
CA LEU A 120 -28.64 14.14 -12.99
C LEU A 120 -29.24 15.44 -12.46
N GLN A 121 -28.44 16.31 -11.85
CA GLN A 121 -28.91 17.62 -11.39
C GLN A 121 -29.29 18.51 -12.58
N ALA A 122 -28.41 18.62 -13.59
CA ALA A 122 -28.68 19.41 -14.79
C ALA A 122 -29.94 18.92 -15.53
N PHE A 123 -30.18 17.60 -15.55
CA PHE A 123 -31.40 17.03 -16.12
C PHE A 123 -32.66 17.42 -15.34
N ARG A 124 -32.62 17.41 -14.00
CA ARG A 124 -33.74 17.87 -13.16
C ARG A 124 -34.03 19.35 -13.38
N ASP A 125 -32.99 20.18 -13.36
CA ASP A 125 -33.11 21.62 -13.60
C ASP A 125 -33.76 21.89 -14.96
N TYR A 126 -33.37 21.14 -15.99
CA TYR A 126 -33.98 21.23 -17.32
C TYR A 126 -35.46 20.80 -17.34
N GLN A 127 -35.82 19.73 -16.62
CA GLN A 127 -37.22 19.31 -16.50
C GLN A 127 -38.07 20.37 -15.79
N GLU A 128 -37.60 20.92 -14.68
CA GLU A 128 -38.29 21.97 -13.93
C GLU A 128 -38.46 23.24 -14.77
N MET A 129 -37.44 23.66 -15.52
CA MET A 129 -37.57 24.80 -16.44
C MET A 129 -38.64 24.55 -17.52
N ARG A 130 -38.66 23.35 -18.11
CA ARG A 130 -39.64 23.00 -19.13
C ARG A 130 -41.07 22.99 -18.59
N GLU A 131 -41.28 22.42 -17.40
CA GLU A 131 -42.58 22.42 -16.72
C GLU A 131 -43.05 23.85 -16.41
N ASN A 132 -42.16 24.71 -15.91
CA ASN A 132 -42.46 26.11 -15.64
C ASN A 132 -42.83 26.89 -16.92
N GLU A 133 -42.13 26.66 -18.04
CA GLU A 133 -42.48 27.24 -19.33
C GLU A 133 -43.87 26.79 -19.81
N GLU A 134 -44.21 25.52 -19.62
CA GLU A 134 -45.51 24.97 -20.03
C GLU A 134 -46.66 25.55 -19.19
N ILE A 135 -46.46 25.68 -17.88
CA ILE A 135 -47.39 26.37 -16.98
C ILE A 135 -47.57 27.83 -17.41
N ALA A 136 -46.48 28.55 -17.67
CA ALA A 136 -46.55 29.95 -18.13
C ALA A 136 -47.33 30.11 -19.44
N ARG A 137 -47.15 29.18 -20.39
CA ARG A 137 -47.92 29.14 -21.64
C ARG A 137 -49.42 28.90 -21.40
N GLN A 138 -49.77 27.96 -20.51
CA GLN A 138 -51.18 27.68 -20.19
C GLN A 138 -51.87 28.88 -19.52
N VAL A 139 -51.18 29.55 -18.59
CA VAL A 139 -51.69 30.78 -17.94
C VAL A 139 -51.88 31.90 -18.96
N PHE A 140 -50.95 32.08 -19.89
CA PHE A 140 -51.08 33.09 -20.94
C PHE A 140 -52.27 32.83 -21.88
N LEU A 141 -52.47 31.58 -22.30
CA LEU A 141 -53.59 31.21 -23.18
C LEU A 141 -54.95 31.33 -22.48
N THR A 142 -55.05 30.91 -21.22
CA THR A 142 -56.30 31.05 -20.44
C THR A 142 -56.67 32.50 -20.16
N HIS A 143 -55.69 33.41 -19.99
CA HIS A 143 -55.97 34.84 -19.91
C HIS A 143 -56.37 35.49 -21.24
N ARG A 144 -56.02 34.90 -22.38
CA ARG A 144 -56.36 35.42 -23.71
C ARG A 144 -57.78 35.05 -24.16
N ASP A 145 -58.29 33.90 -23.74
CA ASP A 145 -59.62 33.39 -24.14
C ASP A 145 -60.76 33.83 -23.18
N GLY A 146 -60.43 34.52 -22.08
CA GLY A 146 -61.38 34.99 -21.06
C GLY A 146 -61.63 36.51 -21.05
N GLY A 147 -61.25 37.24 -22.11
CA GLY A 147 -61.43 38.68 -22.27
C GLY A 147 -62.45 39.06 -23.34
#